data_AF-A0A5S9ITB9-F1
#
_entry.id   AF-A0A5S9ITB9-F1
#
_cell.length_a   1.000
_cell.length_b   1.000
_cell.length_c   1.000
_cell.angle_alpha   90.00
_cell.angle_beta   90.00
_cell.angle_gamma   90.00
#
_symmetry.space_group_name_H-M   'P 1'
#
loop_
_entity.id
_entity.type
_entity.pdbx_description
1 polymer ?
#
loop_
_entity_poly.entity_id
_entity_poly.type
_entity_poly.pdbx_seq_one_letter_code
_entity_poly.pdbx_strand_id
1 'polypeptide(L)'
;MDEVKKYVYKVFTDVTKYPLEILDENAHFDEDLGINSGKQQQIFDYFINKYFPGNSDIFDEVHTIKDVIATIIKHKQQPSTQQPEQKVAVVRNRHSVLGEALCQKLRENNIRIITSSEKTTNVDFFIANPYTYPGKTLSDLQPNDWEDAFMQEVVSLQQELMEIAPRMIHGKILTFSSIAIDKFTANCSLLSAIHRSVETLTRYLCVELASYHIQVNCIATKILHENEAIGELDSFVYEMLRDETWFINGSVITADEGASLC
;
A
#
# COMPACT_ATOMS: atom_id res chain seq x y z
N MET A 1 -2.29 12.22 24.06
CA MET A 1 -2.51 11.07 24.99
C MET A 1 -3.79 10.33 24.59
N ASP A 2 -4.89 11.04 24.36
CA ASP A 2 -6.19 10.44 24.00
C ASP A 2 -6.21 9.64 22.69
N GLU A 3 -5.44 10.03 21.66
CA GLU A 3 -5.46 9.31 20.38
C GLU A 3 -4.84 7.91 20.46
N VAL A 4 -3.75 7.73 21.22
CA VAL A 4 -3.14 6.41 21.42
C VAL A 4 -4.10 5.51 22.16
N LYS A 5 -4.73 6.02 23.24
CA LYS A 5 -5.73 5.26 23.99
C LYS A 5 -6.90 4.84 23.09
N LYS A 6 -7.49 5.78 22.34
CA LYS A 6 -8.57 5.48 21.38
C LYS A 6 -8.16 4.39 20.37
N TYR A 7 -6.96 4.47 19.81
CA TYR A 7 -6.49 3.48 18.85
C TYR A 7 -6.27 2.10 19.47
N VAL A 8 -5.65 2.04 20.67
CA VAL A 8 -5.44 0.77 21.38
C VAL A 8 -6.78 0.09 21.65
N TYR A 9 -7.73 0.80 22.23
CA TYR A 9 -9.06 0.26 22.51
C TYR A 9 -9.82 -0.18 21.24
N LYS A 10 -9.65 0.56 20.13
CA LYS A 10 -10.19 0.16 18.83
C LYS A 10 -9.61 -1.19 18.39
N VAL A 11 -8.30 -1.38 18.42
CA VAL A 11 -7.65 -2.64 18.03
C VAL A 11 -8.13 -3.80 18.91
N PHE A 12 -8.18 -3.61 20.23
CA PHE A 12 -8.70 -4.64 21.15
C PHE A 12 -10.15 -5.02 20.81
N THR A 13 -11.01 -4.03 20.56
CA THR A 13 -12.41 -4.26 20.17
C THR A 13 -12.50 -5.00 18.83
N ASP A 14 -11.70 -4.58 17.84
CA ASP A 14 -11.71 -5.13 16.48
C ASP A 14 -11.22 -6.60 16.45
N VAL A 15 -10.20 -6.95 17.25
CA VAL A 15 -9.63 -8.31 17.28
C VAL A 15 -10.40 -9.25 18.22
N THR A 16 -10.72 -8.80 19.44
CA THR A 16 -11.37 -9.67 20.44
C THR A 16 -12.87 -9.78 20.25
N LYS A 17 -13.48 -8.75 19.64
CA LYS A 17 -14.93 -8.50 19.61
C LYS A 17 -15.55 -8.20 20.97
N TYR A 18 -14.74 -7.92 21.98
CA TYR A 18 -15.24 -7.47 23.29
C TYR A 18 -15.72 -6.02 23.20
N PRO A 19 -16.87 -5.71 23.80
CA PRO A 19 -17.35 -4.34 23.85
C PRO A 19 -16.50 -3.52 24.84
N LEU A 20 -16.48 -2.20 24.63
CA LEU A 20 -15.61 -1.28 25.38
C LEU A 20 -15.84 -1.34 26.89
N GLU A 21 -17.06 -1.66 27.35
CA GLU A 21 -17.39 -1.70 28.77
C GLU A 21 -16.72 -2.86 29.52
N ILE A 22 -16.25 -3.90 28.81
CA ILE A 22 -15.59 -5.08 29.40
C ILE A 22 -14.07 -4.93 29.40
N LEU A 23 -13.52 -4.07 28.53
CA LEU A 23 -12.08 -3.85 28.41
C LEU A 23 -11.56 -2.94 29.54
N ASP A 24 -11.39 -3.47 30.74
CA ASP A 24 -10.68 -2.75 31.82
C ASP A 24 -9.19 -2.65 31.49
N GLU A 25 -8.62 -1.45 31.64
CA GLU A 25 -7.22 -1.21 31.33
C GLU A 25 -6.23 -1.94 32.25
N ASN A 26 -6.65 -2.30 33.46
CA ASN A 26 -5.81 -2.98 34.44
C ASN A 26 -6.04 -4.51 34.45
N ALA A 27 -7.01 -5.01 33.70
CA ALA A 27 -7.29 -6.44 33.63
C ALA A 27 -6.17 -7.17 32.87
N HIS A 28 -5.75 -8.31 33.42
CA HIS A 28 -4.79 -9.20 32.81
C HIS A 28 -5.42 -9.91 31.60
N PHE A 29 -4.72 -9.94 30.47
CA PHE A 29 -5.25 -10.48 29.23
C PHE A 29 -5.72 -11.92 29.35
N ASP A 30 -4.88 -12.81 29.87
CA ASP A 30 -5.23 -14.23 30.02
C ASP A 30 -6.14 -14.47 31.24
N GLU A 31 -5.70 -14.06 32.44
CA GLU A 31 -6.38 -14.36 33.70
C GLU A 31 -7.76 -13.71 33.86
N ASP A 32 -7.92 -12.45 33.44
CA ASP A 32 -9.17 -11.70 33.65
C ASP A 32 -10.05 -11.64 32.39
N LEU A 33 -9.45 -11.44 31.21
CA LEU A 33 -10.18 -11.26 29.95
C LEU A 33 -10.27 -12.53 29.09
N GLY A 34 -9.55 -13.61 29.44
CA GLY A 34 -9.54 -14.86 28.67
C GLY A 34 -8.98 -14.72 27.25
N ILE A 35 -8.15 -13.71 27.01
CA ILE A 35 -7.48 -13.46 25.73
C ILE A 35 -6.23 -14.34 25.72
N ASN A 36 -6.29 -15.45 24.99
CA ASN A 36 -5.17 -16.38 24.84
C ASN A 36 -3.97 -15.79 24.06
N SER A 37 -2.83 -16.46 24.14
CA SER A 37 -1.57 -16.04 23.49
C SER A 37 -1.70 -15.82 21.98
N GLY A 38 -2.51 -16.61 21.28
CA GLY A 38 -2.75 -16.43 19.84
C GLY A 38 -3.46 -15.13 19.49
N LYS A 39 -4.47 -14.73 20.27
CA LYS A 39 -5.14 -13.42 20.11
C LYS A 39 -4.28 -12.27 20.59
N GLN A 40 -3.51 -12.47 21.67
CA GLN A 40 -2.54 -11.48 22.14
C GLN A 40 -1.53 -11.15 21.05
N GLN A 41 -0.95 -12.17 20.40
CA GLN A 41 0.00 -11.97 19.31
C GLN A 41 -0.61 -11.13 18.17
N GLN A 42 -1.81 -11.49 17.71
CA GLN A 42 -2.50 -10.71 16.66
C GLN A 42 -2.69 -9.24 17.05
N ILE A 43 -3.07 -8.96 18.31
CA ILE A 43 -3.21 -7.60 18.83
C ILE A 43 -1.86 -6.88 18.85
N PHE A 44 -0.80 -7.55 19.31
CA PHE A 44 0.54 -6.97 19.37
C PHE A 44 1.08 -6.68 17.98
N ASP A 45 0.83 -7.54 16.98
CA ASP A 45 1.25 -7.31 15.59
C ASP A 45 0.72 -5.96 15.06
N TYR A 46 -0.54 -5.58 15.38
CA TYR A 46 -1.07 -4.25 15.02
C TYR A 46 -0.29 -3.09 15.64
N PHE A 47 0.23 -3.25 16.87
CA PHE A 47 0.99 -2.20 17.56
C PHE A 47 2.45 -2.20 17.16
N ILE A 48 3.05 -3.37 16.97
CA ILE A 48 4.40 -3.53 16.43
C ILE A 48 4.47 -2.85 15.06
N ASN A 49 3.56 -3.19 14.15
CA ASN A 49 3.58 -2.61 12.80
C ASN A 49 3.36 -1.10 12.77
N LYS A 50 2.63 -0.54 13.75
CA LYS A 50 2.36 0.91 13.79
C LYS A 50 3.39 1.71 14.56
N TYR A 51 3.93 1.17 15.64
CA TYR A 51 4.73 1.92 16.61
C TYR A 51 6.13 1.35 16.81
N PHE A 52 6.39 0.09 16.45
CA PHE A 52 7.64 -0.62 16.73
C PHE A 52 8.07 -1.53 15.56
N PRO A 53 8.11 -1.06 14.30
CA PRO A 53 8.41 -1.91 13.16
C PRO A 53 9.77 -2.61 13.37
N GLY A 54 9.80 -3.93 13.20
CA GLY A 54 11.01 -4.75 13.37
C GLY A 54 11.40 -5.10 14.81
N ASN A 55 10.62 -4.73 15.83
CA ASN A 55 10.88 -5.09 17.23
C ASN A 55 9.81 -6.05 17.77
N SER A 56 9.98 -7.35 17.51
CA SER A 56 9.03 -8.41 17.86
C SER A 56 8.85 -8.62 19.36
N ASP A 57 9.90 -8.37 20.14
CA ASP A 57 10.00 -8.84 21.54
C ASP A 57 9.54 -7.75 22.54
N ILE A 58 9.12 -6.58 22.04
CA ILE A 58 8.77 -5.41 22.87
C ILE A 58 7.54 -5.64 23.78
N PHE A 59 6.72 -6.65 23.49
CA PHE A 59 5.50 -6.97 24.23
C PHE A 59 5.59 -8.28 25.03
N ASP A 60 6.76 -8.92 25.15
CA ASP A 60 6.91 -10.21 25.84
C ASP A 60 6.49 -10.18 27.32
N GLU A 61 6.72 -9.05 28.00
CA GLU A 61 6.37 -8.84 29.42
C GLU A 61 5.10 -7.99 29.60
N VAL A 62 4.29 -7.84 28.54
CA VAL A 62 3.11 -6.97 28.55
C VAL A 62 1.83 -7.77 28.73
N HIS A 63 1.10 -7.48 29.81
CA HIS A 63 -0.04 -8.30 30.22
C HIS A 63 -1.37 -7.55 30.36
N THR A 64 -1.36 -6.21 30.30
CA THR A 64 -2.58 -5.38 30.41
C THR A 64 -2.65 -4.31 29.32
N ILE A 65 -3.85 -3.78 29.05
CA ILE A 65 -4.04 -2.68 28.08
C ILE A 65 -3.26 -1.44 28.53
N LYS A 66 -3.20 -1.20 29.85
CA LYS A 66 -2.42 -0.11 30.44
C LYS A 66 -0.93 -0.25 30.12
N ASP A 67 -0.39 -1.46 30.20
CA ASP A 67 1.02 -1.73 29.85
C ASP A 67 1.28 -1.46 28.37
N VAL A 68 0.39 -1.91 27.47
CA VAL A 68 0.47 -1.60 26.04
C VAL A 68 0.51 -0.08 25.80
N ILE A 69 -0.42 0.66 26.42
CA ILE A 69 -0.48 2.12 26.29
C ILE A 69 0.81 2.76 26.83
N ALA A 70 1.29 2.31 27.98
CA ALA A 70 2.51 2.81 28.60
C ALA A 70 3.74 2.57 27.71
N THR A 71 3.86 1.38 27.12
CA THR A 71 4.94 1.01 26.19
C THR A 71 4.93 1.92 24.95
N ILE A 72 3.77 2.12 24.31
CA ILE A 72 3.63 3.01 23.14
C ILE A 72 3.97 4.47 23.50
N ILE A 73 3.47 4.98 24.64
CA ILE A 73 3.74 6.35 25.08
C ILE A 73 5.23 6.54 25.38
N LYS A 74 5.85 5.59 26.10
CA LYS A 74 7.28 5.62 26.42
C LYS A 74 8.11 5.67 25.15
N HIS A 75 7.77 4.86 24.15
CA HIS A 75 8.46 4.88 22.85
C HIS A 75 8.32 6.22 22.12
N LYS A 76 7.12 6.80 22.12
CA LYS A 76 6.90 8.14 21.53
C LYS A 76 7.62 9.28 22.25
N GLN A 77 7.94 9.10 23.54
CA GLN A 77 8.64 10.09 24.37
C GLN A 77 10.16 9.92 24.35
N GLN A 78 10.67 8.77 23.91
CA GLN A 78 12.10 8.60 23.69
C GLN A 78 12.52 9.42 22.47
N PRO A 79 13.54 10.28 22.56
CA PRO A 79 14.12 10.92 21.38
C PRO A 79 14.69 9.81 20.50
N SER A 80 14.05 9.58 19.35
CA SER A 80 14.42 8.58 18.36
C SER A 80 15.91 8.70 18.03
N THR A 81 16.71 7.78 18.57
CA THR A 81 18.16 7.70 18.31
C THR A 81 18.46 6.87 17.06
N GLN A 82 17.44 6.23 16.49
CA GLN A 82 17.47 5.69 15.15
C GLN A 82 17.14 6.83 14.19
N GLN A 83 18.05 7.14 13.27
CA GLN A 83 17.66 7.85 12.04
C GLN A 83 16.46 7.09 11.46
N PRO A 84 15.40 7.78 11.00
CA PRO A 84 14.28 7.08 10.38
C PRO A 84 14.84 6.18 9.29
N GLU A 85 14.58 4.88 9.43
CA GLU A 85 15.09 3.88 8.51
C GLU A 85 14.68 4.30 7.10
N GLN A 86 15.67 4.37 6.20
CA GLN A 86 15.43 4.89 4.86
C GLN A 86 14.50 3.95 4.13
N LYS A 87 13.26 4.39 3.84
CA LYS A 87 12.28 3.55 3.15
C LYS A 87 12.77 3.15 1.77
N VAL A 88 12.42 1.95 1.34
CA VAL A 88 12.85 1.33 0.09
C VAL A 88 11.67 1.16 -0.86
N ALA A 89 11.82 1.69 -2.07
CA ALA A 89 10.83 1.56 -3.14
C ALA A 89 11.39 0.78 -4.34
N VAL A 90 10.55 -0.08 -4.90
CA VAL A 90 10.73 -0.64 -6.25
C VAL A 90 9.76 0.09 -7.17
N VAL A 91 10.30 0.73 -8.21
CA VAL A 91 9.50 1.39 -9.25
C VAL A 91 9.62 0.58 -10.53
N ARG A 92 8.53 -0.09 -10.92
CA ARG A 92 8.44 -0.77 -12.23
C ARG A 92 8.63 0.25 -13.34
N ASN A 93 9.22 -0.15 -14.46
CA ASN A 93 9.30 0.67 -15.68
C ASN A 93 9.78 2.13 -15.42
N ARG A 94 10.77 2.31 -14.53
CA ARG A 94 11.16 3.61 -13.96
C ARG A 94 11.63 4.69 -14.95
N HIS A 95 11.78 4.35 -16.23
CA HIS A 95 12.24 5.27 -17.29
C HIS A 95 11.11 5.74 -18.20
N SER A 96 9.86 5.34 -17.94
CA SER A 96 8.69 5.70 -18.75
C SER A 96 7.65 6.45 -17.91
N VAL A 97 6.71 7.13 -18.56
CA VAL A 97 5.52 7.74 -17.95
C VAL A 97 5.85 8.57 -16.69
N LEU A 98 5.63 8.07 -15.46
CA LEU A 98 5.93 8.78 -14.21
C LEU A 98 7.44 8.84 -13.88
N GLY A 99 8.21 7.96 -14.52
CA GLY A 99 9.59 7.56 -14.26
C GLY A 99 10.45 8.55 -13.49
N GLU A 100 11.12 9.48 -14.18
CA GLU A 100 12.17 10.29 -13.54
C GLU A 100 11.62 11.32 -12.55
N ALA A 101 10.45 11.91 -12.83
CA ALA A 101 9.85 12.92 -11.96
C ALA A 101 9.38 12.31 -10.64
N LEU A 102 8.69 11.16 -10.68
CA LEU A 102 8.34 10.40 -9.50
C LEU A 102 9.60 9.93 -8.76
N CYS A 103 10.59 9.39 -9.48
CA CYS A 103 11.84 8.94 -8.87
C CYS A 103 12.58 10.08 -8.16
N GLN A 104 12.60 11.28 -8.73
CA GLN A 104 13.13 12.47 -8.08
C GLN A 104 12.33 12.80 -6.81
N LYS A 105 11.00 12.83 -6.89
CA LYS A 105 10.12 13.10 -5.73
C LYS A 105 10.35 12.12 -4.58
N LEU A 106 10.50 10.83 -4.89
CA LEU A 106 10.81 9.79 -3.90
C LEU A 106 12.17 10.05 -3.23
N ARG A 107 13.22 10.35 -4.02
CA ARG A 107 14.57 10.67 -3.48
C ARG A 107 14.56 11.92 -2.59
N GLU A 108 13.84 12.97 -2.98
CA GLU A 108 13.67 14.20 -2.20
C GLU A 108 13.05 13.94 -0.82
N ASN A 109 12.22 12.89 -0.71
CA ASN A 109 11.59 12.46 0.53
C ASN A 109 12.36 11.32 1.22
N ASN A 110 13.66 11.17 0.94
CA ASN A 110 14.55 10.17 1.53
C ASN A 110 14.07 8.72 1.32
N ILE A 111 13.48 8.42 0.16
CA ILE A 111 13.13 7.04 -0.23
C ILE A 111 14.20 6.53 -1.19
N ARG A 112 14.83 5.41 -0.85
CA ARG A 112 15.80 4.72 -1.69
C ARG A 112 15.08 3.91 -2.75
N ILE A 113 15.42 4.12 -4.01
CA ILE A 113 14.86 3.35 -5.12
C ILE A 113 15.83 2.23 -5.50
N ILE A 114 15.32 1.02 -5.60
CA ILE A 114 16.08 -0.17 -5.99
C ILE A 114 15.48 -0.80 -7.25
N THR A 115 16.24 -1.69 -7.89
CA THR A 115 15.68 -2.58 -8.93
C THR A 115 15.11 -3.86 -8.33
N SER A 116 14.19 -4.52 -9.03
CA SER A 116 13.66 -5.83 -8.62
C SER A 116 14.78 -6.86 -8.41
N SER A 117 15.85 -6.79 -9.20
CA SER A 117 17.02 -7.68 -9.10
C SER A 117 17.88 -7.51 -7.84
N GLU A 118 17.81 -6.36 -7.16
CA GLU A 118 18.55 -6.16 -5.90
C GLU A 118 17.96 -7.04 -4.80
N LYS A 119 18.76 -7.91 -4.19
CA LYS A 119 18.30 -8.83 -3.13
C LYS A 119 18.27 -8.18 -1.75
N THR A 120 17.49 -7.12 -1.59
CA THR A 120 17.21 -6.56 -0.26
C THR A 120 15.91 -7.14 0.29
N THR A 121 15.96 -7.59 1.53
CA THR A 121 14.79 -7.73 2.39
C THR A 121 14.39 -6.34 2.88
N ASN A 122 13.13 -6.11 3.25
CA ASN A 122 12.58 -4.82 3.67
C ASN A 122 12.26 -3.84 2.51
N VAL A 123 11.40 -4.25 1.58
CA VAL A 123 10.80 -3.34 0.59
C VAL A 123 9.53 -2.72 1.19
N ASP A 124 9.48 -1.39 1.28
CA ASP A 124 8.31 -0.66 1.80
C ASP A 124 7.27 -0.40 0.72
N PHE A 125 7.73 -0.07 -0.49
CA PHE A 125 6.87 0.39 -1.57
C PHE A 125 7.11 -0.36 -2.87
N PHE A 126 6.04 -0.77 -3.53
CA PHE A 126 6.09 -1.21 -4.93
C PHE A 126 5.15 -0.33 -5.76
N ILE A 127 5.71 0.32 -6.78
CA ILE A 127 4.97 1.25 -7.63
C ILE A 127 5.00 0.67 -9.05
N ALA A 128 3.85 0.14 -9.48
CA ALA A 128 3.67 -0.46 -10.78
C ALA A 128 3.40 0.61 -11.85
N ASN A 129 4.40 1.47 -12.11
CA ASN A 129 4.32 2.54 -13.10
C ASN A 129 3.68 2.04 -14.43
N PRO A 130 2.66 2.74 -14.97
CA PRO A 130 1.88 2.25 -16.10
C PRO A 130 2.69 2.12 -17.39
N TYR A 131 2.23 1.26 -18.29
CA TYR A 131 2.67 1.24 -19.68
C TYR A 131 1.76 2.11 -20.56
N THR A 132 2.28 2.54 -21.70
CA THR A 132 1.50 3.25 -22.73
C THR A 132 1.13 2.29 -23.85
N TYR A 133 -0.09 2.44 -24.35
CA TYR A 133 -0.61 1.64 -25.45
C TYR A 133 -1.08 2.54 -26.58
N PRO A 134 -0.76 2.22 -27.85
CA PRO A 134 -1.34 2.93 -28.97
C PRO A 134 -2.85 2.70 -29.00
N GLY A 135 -3.64 3.77 -29.06
CA GLY A 135 -5.08 3.68 -29.30
C GLY A 135 -5.34 3.20 -30.73
N LYS A 136 -5.88 1.98 -30.87
CA LYS A 136 -6.19 1.36 -32.17
C LYS A 136 -7.70 1.18 -32.33
N THR A 137 -8.18 1.32 -33.57
CA THR A 137 -9.58 1.02 -33.90
C THR A 137 -9.80 -0.49 -33.86
N LEU A 138 -11.08 -0.92 -33.86
CA LEU A 138 -11.41 -2.35 -33.96
C LEU A 138 -10.83 -3.00 -35.22
N SER A 139 -10.78 -2.28 -36.33
CA SER A 139 -10.25 -2.78 -37.61
C SER A 139 -8.72 -2.87 -37.63
N ASP A 140 -8.04 -2.05 -36.83
CA ASP A 140 -6.57 -2.00 -36.79
C ASP A 140 -5.97 -2.92 -35.73
N LEU A 141 -6.74 -3.30 -34.69
CA LEU A 141 -6.31 -4.20 -33.63
C LEU A 141 -5.92 -5.58 -34.15
N GLN A 142 -4.74 -6.05 -33.77
CA GLN A 142 -4.23 -7.38 -34.07
C GLN A 142 -4.21 -8.25 -32.81
N PRO A 143 -4.27 -9.59 -32.93
CA PRO A 143 -4.15 -10.49 -31.78
C PRO A 143 -2.91 -10.23 -30.90
N ASN A 144 -1.76 -9.95 -31.53
CA ASN A 144 -0.53 -9.67 -30.80
C ASN A 144 -0.61 -8.39 -29.95
N ASP A 145 -1.42 -7.40 -30.34
CA ASP A 145 -1.62 -6.19 -29.52
C ASP A 145 -2.25 -6.54 -28.16
N TRP A 146 -3.15 -7.52 -28.15
CA TRP A 146 -3.78 -8.02 -26.93
C TRP A 146 -2.80 -8.81 -26.08
N GLU A 147 -2.06 -9.74 -26.70
CA GLU A 147 -1.07 -10.55 -26.01
C GLU A 147 0.00 -9.66 -25.36
N ASP A 148 0.59 -8.73 -26.12
CA ASP A 148 1.63 -7.83 -25.61
C ASP A 148 1.11 -6.96 -24.45
N ALA A 149 -0.09 -6.39 -24.58
CA ALA A 149 -0.64 -5.53 -23.53
C ALA A 149 -0.98 -6.30 -22.25
N PHE A 150 -1.60 -7.49 -22.37
CA PHE A 150 -1.87 -8.34 -21.20
C PHE A 150 -0.58 -8.83 -20.54
N MET A 151 0.41 -9.19 -21.34
CA MET A 151 1.71 -9.62 -20.83
C MET A 151 2.42 -8.49 -20.10
N GLN A 152 2.44 -7.27 -20.66
CA GLN A 152 3.12 -6.12 -20.07
C GLN A 152 2.43 -5.59 -18.81
N GLU A 153 1.10 -5.46 -18.79
CA GLU A 153 0.43 -4.83 -17.65
C GLU A 153 0.04 -5.84 -16.58
N VAL A 154 -0.62 -6.93 -16.98
CA VAL A 154 -1.33 -7.82 -16.05
C VAL A 154 -0.41 -8.94 -15.59
N VAL A 155 0.19 -9.68 -16.53
CA VAL A 155 1.04 -10.83 -16.20
C VAL A 155 2.32 -10.38 -15.52
N SER A 156 2.98 -9.34 -16.06
CA SER A 156 4.22 -8.83 -15.46
C SER A 156 3.99 -8.26 -14.06
N LEU A 157 2.88 -7.52 -13.83
CA LEU A 157 2.51 -7.06 -12.48
C LEU A 157 2.42 -8.22 -11.49
N GLN A 158 1.74 -9.29 -11.87
CA GLN A 158 1.61 -10.46 -11.01
C GLN A 158 2.97 -11.13 -10.75
N GLN A 159 3.78 -11.33 -11.79
CA GLN A 159 5.09 -11.96 -11.68
C GLN A 159 6.06 -11.16 -10.80
N GLU A 160 6.10 -9.83 -10.98
CA GLU A 160 6.92 -8.95 -10.15
C GLU A 160 6.47 -8.97 -8.69
N LEU A 161 5.17 -8.97 -8.43
CA LEU A 161 4.66 -9.08 -7.07
C LEU A 161 4.95 -10.44 -6.43
N MET A 162 5.00 -11.53 -7.18
CA MET A 162 5.47 -12.83 -6.65
C MET A 162 6.93 -12.78 -6.17
N GLU A 163 7.75 -11.90 -6.74
CA GLU A 163 9.13 -11.69 -6.32
C GLU A 163 9.25 -10.64 -5.19
N ILE A 164 8.48 -9.57 -5.26
CA ILE A 164 8.58 -8.43 -4.35
C ILE A 164 7.81 -8.64 -3.05
N ALA A 165 6.58 -9.14 -3.08
CA ALA A 165 5.75 -9.29 -1.89
C ALA A 165 6.42 -10.12 -0.77
N PRO A 166 7.15 -11.22 -1.06
CA PRO A 166 7.90 -11.96 -0.02
C PRO A 166 9.02 -11.16 0.66
N ARG A 167 9.42 -10.02 0.09
CA ARG A 167 10.47 -9.13 0.61
C ARG A 167 9.89 -7.94 1.38
N MET A 168 8.57 -7.82 1.42
CA MET A 168 7.85 -6.80 2.18
C MET A 168 7.47 -7.37 3.55
N ILE A 169 7.75 -6.63 4.62
CA ILE A 169 7.30 -6.98 5.99
C ILE A 169 5.94 -6.32 6.27
N HIS A 170 5.83 -5.07 5.86
CA HIS A 170 4.62 -4.26 5.72
C HIS A 170 4.85 -3.35 4.52
N GLY A 171 3.82 -2.69 4.00
CA GLY A 171 4.08 -1.69 2.97
C GLY A 171 2.89 -1.29 2.13
N LYS A 172 3.19 -0.69 0.97
CA LYS A 172 2.18 -0.20 0.03
C LYS A 172 2.53 -0.58 -1.40
N ILE A 173 1.53 -1.09 -2.09
CA ILE A 173 1.55 -1.38 -3.52
C ILE A 173 0.62 -0.37 -4.20
N LEU A 174 1.15 0.36 -5.16
CA LEU A 174 0.37 1.25 -6.02
C LEU A 174 0.37 0.73 -7.45
N THR A 175 -0.81 0.45 -7.96
CA THR A 175 -1.07 0.15 -9.37
C THR A 175 -1.71 1.36 -10.05
N PHE A 176 -1.78 1.35 -11.39
CA PHE A 176 -2.36 2.44 -12.16
C PHE A 176 -3.40 1.90 -13.13
N SER A 177 -4.49 2.64 -13.25
CA SER A 177 -5.52 2.45 -14.27
C SER A 177 -5.79 3.80 -14.94
N SER A 178 -6.87 3.89 -15.73
CA SER A 178 -7.23 5.13 -16.39
C SER A 178 -8.71 5.40 -16.27
N ILE A 179 -9.09 6.65 -16.02
CA ILE A 179 -10.47 7.10 -16.05
C ILE A 179 -11.14 6.90 -17.42
N ALA A 180 -10.35 6.74 -18.49
CA ALA A 180 -10.86 6.52 -19.84
C ALA A 180 -11.72 5.24 -19.94
N ILE A 181 -11.54 4.29 -19.02
CA ILE A 181 -12.28 3.02 -19.04
C ILE A 181 -13.75 3.16 -18.64
N ASP A 182 -14.12 4.26 -17.97
CA ASP A 182 -15.50 4.55 -17.58
C ASP A 182 -16.20 5.49 -18.57
N LYS A 183 -15.44 6.11 -19.48
CA LYS A 183 -15.97 7.07 -20.46
C LYS A 183 -16.29 6.47 -21.83
N PHE A 184 -16.08 5.16 -22.02
CA PHE A 184 -16.31 4.44 -23.28
C PHE A 184 -15.71 5.14 -24.50
N THR A 185 -14.48 5.67 -24.33
CA THR A 185 -13.77 6.43 -25.36
C THR A 185 -13.44 5.54 -26.57
N ALA A 186 -13.66 6.07 -27.78
CA ALA A 186 -13.31 5.37 -29.01
C ALA A 186 -11.81 4.99 -29.03
N ASN A 187 -11.49 3.82 -29.60
CA ASN A 187 -10.13 3.27 -29.72
C ASN A 187 -9.45 2.90 -28.38
N CYS A 188 -10.20 2.87 -27.27
CA CYS A 188 -9.69 2.49 -25.95
C CYS A 188 -10.15 1.08 -25.50
N SER A 189 -10.64 0.23 -26.40
CA SER A 189 -11.15 -1.11 -26.03
C SER A 189 -10.09 -1.99 -25.38
N LEU A 190 -8.89 -2.05 -25.98
CA LEU A 190 -7.73 -2.77 -25.44
C LEU A 190 -7.32 -2.20 -24.07
N LEU A 191 -7.05 -0.89 -24.01
CA LEU A 191 -6.73 -0.18 -22.76
C LEU A 191 -7.75 -0.48 -21.66
N SER A 192 -9.04 -0.44 -22.00
CA SER A 192 -10.13 -0.66 -21.03
C SER A 192 -10.16 -2.06 -20.47
N ALA A 193 -9.97 -3.07 -21.31
CA ALA A 193 -9.90 -4.46 -20.86
C ALA A 193 -8.71 -4.71 -19.92
N ILE A 194 -7.55 -4.15 -20.27
CA ILE A 194 -6.32 -4.26 -19.47
C ILE A 194 -6.49 -3.58 -18.12
N HIS A 195 -6.85 -2.30 -18.12
CA HIS A 195 -6.93 -1.51 -16.88
C HIS A 195 -8.05 -2.01 -15.95
N ARG A 196 -9.15 -2.55 -16.48
CA ARG A 196 -10.17 -3.21 -15.64
C ARG A 196 -9.67 -4.52 -15.02
N SER A 197 -8.78 -5.22 -15.71
CA SER A 197 -8.07 -6.38 -15.15
C SER A 197 -7.13 -5.95 -14.02
N VAL A 198 -6.40 -4.84 -14.17
CA VAL A 198 -5.53 -4.27 -13.13
C VAL A 198 -6.33 -3.84 -11.90
N GLU A 199 -7.45 -3.13 -12.07
CA GLU A 199 -8.32 -2.74 -10.94
C GLU A 199 -8.86 -3.97 -10.20
N THR A 200 -9.25 -5.00 -10.95
CA THR A 200 -9.73 -6.26 -10.36
C THR A 200 -8.61 -6.94 -9.57
N LEU A 201 -7.43 -7.10 -10.17
CA LEU A 201 -6.27 -7.71 -9.54
C LEU A 201 -5.85 -6.94 -8.27
N THR A 202 -5.88 -5.61 -8.31
CA THR A 202 -5.59 -4.74 -7.15
C THR A 202 -6.49 -5.09 -5.96
N ARG A 203 -7.80 -5.29 -6.19
CA ARG A 203 -8.75 -5.63 -5.11
C ARG A 203 -8.50 -7.02 -4.53
N TYR A 204 -8.16 -8.00 -5.37
CA TYR A 204 -7.83 -9.35 -4.89
C TYR A 204 -6.51 -9.37 -4.11
N LEU A 205 -5.47 -8.71 -4.64
CA LEU A 205 -4.18 -8.58 -3.96
C LEU A 205 -4.30 -7.87 -2.61
N CYS A 206 -5.17 -6.85 -2.49
CA CYS A 206 -5.48 -6.21 -1.22
C CYS A 206 -5.94 -7.23 -0.17
N VAL A 207 -6.82 -8.17 -0.55
CA VAL A 207 -7.32 -9.20 0.39
C VAL A 207 -6.24 -10.22 0.70
N GLU A 208 -5.49 -10.69 -0.30
CA GLU A 208 -4.43 -11.68 -0.15
C GLU A 208 -3.27 -11.18 0.72
N LEU A 209 -2.94 -9.90 0.62
CA LEU A 209 -1.79 -9.29 1.30
C LEU A 209 -2.16 -8.55 2.60
N ALA A 210 -3.45 -8.49 2.95
CA ALA A 210 -3.93 -7.76 4.14
C ALA A 210 -3.33 -8.29 5.45
N SER A 211 -3.19 -9.61 5.60
CA SER A 211 -2.61 -10.23 6.80
C SER A 211 -1.12 -9.94 6.97
N TYR A 212 -0.45 -9.48 5.91
CA TYR A 212 0.95 -9.05 5.92
C TYR A 212 1.07 -7.53 6.07
N HIS A 213 -0.03 -6.83 6.36
CA HIS A 213 -0.05 -5.37 6.50
C HIS A 213 0.49 -4.64 5.26
N ILE A 214 0.24 -5.20 4.08
CA ILE A 214 0.55 -4.59 2.80
C ILE A 214 -0.75 -4.05 2.21
N GLN A 215 -0.78 -2.74 2.00
CA GLN A 215 -1.92 -2.07 1.36
C GLN A 215 -1.75 -2.13 -0.15
N VAL A 216 -2.84 -2.38 -0.88
CA VAL A 216 -2.83 -2.40 -2.35
C VAL A 216 -3.92 -1.47 -2.85
N ASN A 217 -3.54 -0.42 -3.57
CA ASN A 217 -4.47 0.55 -4.15
C ASN A 217 -4.13 0.82 -5.61
N CYS A 218 -5.12 1.27 -6.36
CA CYS A 218 -4.99 1.66 -7.76
C CYS A 218 -5.25 3.16 -7.90
N ILE A 219 -4.44 3.84 -8.71
CA ILE A 219 -4.63 5.24 -9.07
C ILE A 219 -5.17 5.30 -10.51
N ALA A 220 -6.40 5.78 -10.69
CA ALA A 220 -7.03 5.96 -11.98
C ALA A 220 -6.72 7.36 -12.53
N THR A 221 -5.93 7.44 -13.59
CA THR A 221 -5.45 8.74 -14.13
C THR A 221 -6.09 9.07 -15.47
N LYS A 222 -5.90 10.30 -15.96
CA LYS A 222 -6.05 10.56 -17.41
C LYS A 222 -5.12 9.63 -18.22
N ILE A 223 -5.39 9.48 -19.51
CA ILE A 223 -4.45 8.76 -20.40
C ILE A 223 -3.12 9.53 -20.36
N LEU A 224 -2.05 8.81 -20.01
CA LEU A 224 -0.71 9.39 -19.89
C LEU A 224 0.05 9.16 -21.19
N HIS A 225 0.71 10.20 -21.68
CA HIS A 225 1.66 10.09 -22.78
C HIS A 225 3.10 10.14 -22.24
N GLU A 226 4.03 9.48 -22.92
CA GLU A 226 5.44 9.50 -22.53
C GLU A 226 5.97 10.94 -22.48
N ASN A 227 6.68 11.27 -21.41
CA ASN A 227 7.29 12.59 -21.18
C ASN A 227 6.29 13.76 -21.09
N GLU A 228 5.00 13.50 -20.90
CA GLU A 228 4.05 14.56 -20.54
C GLU A 228 4.38 15.03 -19.11
N ALA A 229 4.38 16.34 -18.85
CA ALA A 229 4.49 16.83 -17.49
C ALA A 229 3.22 16.43 -16.73
N ILE A 230 3.34 15.53 -15.76
CA ILE A 230 2.17 14.87 -15.15
C ILE A 230 1.58 15.66 -13.99
N GLY A 231 1.76 16.99 -14.02
CA GLY A 231 1.14 17.92 -13.08
C GLY A 231 1.37 17.55 -11.63
N GLU A 232 0.29 17.43 -10.86
CA GLU A 232 0.32 17.06 -9.45
C GLU A 232 0.37 15.54 -9.20
N LEU A 233 0.37 14.70 -10.24
CA LEU A 233 0.24 13.25 -10.07
C LEU A 233 1.40 12.65 -9.29
N ASP A 234 2.65 13.08 -9.51
CA ASP A 234 3.80 12.56 -8.73
C ASP A 234 3.67 12.91 -7.24
N SER A 235 3.11 14.09 -6.95
CA SER A 235 2.82 14.49 -5.56
C SER A 235 1.68 13.66 -4.99
N PHE A 236 0.64 13.39 -5.77
CA PHE A 236 -0.46 12.53 -5.36
C PHE A 236 -0.02 11.08 -5.09
N VAL A 237 0.81 10.51 -5.97
CA VAL A 237 1.43 9.19 -5.78
C VAL A 237 2.23 9.18 -4.48
N TYR A 238 3.04 10.20 -4.24
CA TYR A 238 3.79 10.32 -2.99
C TYR A 238 2.86 10.41 -1.76
N GLU A 239 1.81 11.21 -1.79
CA GLU A 239 0.83 11.30 -0.69
C GLU A 239 0.19 9.94 -0.38
N MET A 240 -0.09 9.14 -1.41
CA MET A 240 -0.60 7.78 -1.26
C MET A 240 0.39 6.81 -0.59
N LEU A 241 1.69 7.08 -0.67
CA LEU A 241 2.74 6.28 -0.02
C LEU A 241 2.96 6.63 1.46
N ARG A 242 2.42 7.77 1.93
CA ARG A 242 2.66 8.21 3.30
C ARG A 242 1.91 7.35 4.34
N ASP A 243 2.42 7.33 5.57
CA ASP A 243 1.85 6.50 6.64
C ASP A 243 0.45 6.96 7.07
N GLU A 244 0.10 8.23 6.84
CA GLU A 244 -1.21 8.79 7.14
C GLU A 244 -2.35 8.13 6.34
N THR A 245 -2.05 7.54 5.17
CA THR A 245 -3.03 6.84 4.33
C THR A 245 -3.18 5.35 4.68
N TRP A 246 -2.77 4.92 5.89
CA TRP A 246 -2.86 3.53 6.37
C TRP A 246 -4.25 2.90 6.33
N PHE A 247 -5.31 3.71 6.24
CA PHE A 247 -6.70 3.25 6.21
C PHE A 247 -7.24 3.02 4.78
N ILE A 248 -6.49 3.39 3.75
CA ILE A 248 -6.90 3.24 2.35
C ILE A 248 -6.38 1.89 1.81
N ASN A 249 -7.25 0.94 1.52
CA ASN A 249 -6.86 -0.37 1.01
C ASN A 249 -7.91 -0.93 0.04
N GLY A 250 -7.47 -1.54 -1.07
CA GLY A 250 -8.34 -2.10 -2.10
C GLY A 250 -9.10 -1.07 -2.92
N SER A 251 -8.70 0.20 -2.85
CA SER A 251 -9.40 1.31 -3.49
C SER A 251 -8.88 1.58 -4.89
N VAL A 252 -9.78 2.03 -5.78
CA VAL A 252 -9.43 2.72 -7.03
C VAL A 252 -9.67 4.19 -6.80
N ILE A 253 -8.62 5.00 -6.91
CA ILE A 253 -8.63 6.41 -6.51
C ILE A 253 -8.38 7.26 -7.75
N THR A 254 -9.36 8.10 -8.07
CA THR A 254 -9.30 8.97 -9.24
C THR A 254 -8.33 10.14 -9.02
N ALA A 255 -7.37 10.28 -9.93
CA ALA A 255 -6.40 11.37 -9.96
C ALA A 255 -6.39 12.01 -11.36
N ASP A 256 -7.35 12.90 -11.59
CA ASP A 256 -7.65 13.44 -12.91
C ASP A 256 -7.93 14.95 -12.92
N GLU A 257 -7.64 15.64 -11.82
CA GLU A 257 -7.87 17.08 -11.66
C GLU A 257 -9.33 17.49 -11.95
N GLY A 258 -10.29 16.57 -11.74
CA GLY A 258 -11.72 16.81 -11.98
C GLY A 258 -12.20 16.43 -13.39
N ALA A 259 -11.35 15.86 -14.25
CA ALA A 259 -11.74 15.50 -15.62
C ALA A 259 -12.89 14.49 -15.70
N SER A 260 -13.08 13.61 -14.72
CA SER A 260 -14.17 12.63 -14.63
C SER A 260 -15.52 13.24 -14.31
N LEU A 261 -15.56 14.47 -13.79
CA LEU A 261 -16.79 15.19 -13.49
C LEU A 261 -17.43 15.82 -14.75
N CYS A 262 -16.71 15.79 -15.88
CA CYS A 262 -17.12 16.33 -17.18
C CYS A 262 -17.56 15.23 -18.16
#